data_AF-A0A849SA92-F1
#
_entry.id   AF-A0A849SA92-F1
#
_cell.length_a   1.000
_cell.length_b   1.000
_cell.length_c   1.000
_cell.angle_alpha   90.00
_cell.angle_beta   90.00
_cell.angle_gamma   90.00
#
_symmetry.space_group_name_H-M   'P 1'
#
loop_
_entity.id
_entity.type
_entity.pdbx_description
1 polymer ?
#
loop_
_entity_poly.entity_id
_entity_poly.type
_entity_poly.pdbx_seq_one_letter_code
_entity_poly.pdbx_strand_id
1 'polypeptide(L)'
;QALQEVCAEIPTRNAYYPGAEDRWQAITKNRNNITNIGTPNANELPWTFITDLNPDNSNETLFNEEPFCSVIASVQIGSASPVEFLQTATEFVNNRLWGTLNATLIVHPKTLKDANTNTVFERAISQLKYGAITVNTFIGLLFCTGAPWGAYSNGSAYASSSANDIQSGNGFVHNTAMLEGLEKVVLRAPLMVFPKPAWFNSHKKAKAVTTKLVAMEENASWAKVPGIVMAAMQG
;
A
#
# COMPACT_ATOMS: atom_id res chain seq x y z
N GLN A 1 2.86 -5.04 -16.31
CA GLN A 1 3.60 -4.25 -17.31
C GLN A 1 3.77 -2.78 -16.91
N ALA A 2 2.72 -1.96 -16.77
CA ALA A 2 2.89 -0.54 -16.42
C ALA A 2 3.70 -0.27 -15.13
N LEU A 3 3.50 -1.07 -14.07
CA LEU A 3 4.31 -0.96 -12.84
C LEU A 3 5.81 -1.24 -13.07
N GLN A 4 6.11 -2.21 -13.94
CA GLN A 4 7.47 -2.60 -14.29
C GLN A 4 8.18 -1.49 -15.07
N GLU A 5 7.48 -0.85 -16.01
CA GLU A 5 7.97 0.31 -16.77
C GLU A 5 8.34 1.47 -15.84
N VAL A 6 7.46 1.80 -14.88
CA VAL A 6 7.75 2.84 -13.87
C VAL A 6 8.95 2.44 -13.01
N CYS A 7 9.06 1.18 -12.59
CA CYS A 7 10.21 0.73 -11.79
C CYS A 7 11.53 0.78 -12.56
N ALA A 8 11.51 0.61 -13.89
CA ALA A 8 12.71 0.72 -14.72
C ALA A 8 13.28 2.16 -14.76
N GLU A 9 12.44 3.17 -14.52
CA GLU A 9 12.85 4.58 -14.42
C GLU A 9 13.34 4.97 -13.02
N ILE A 10 13.11 4.12 -12.01
CA ILE A 10 13.44 4.40 -10.62
C ILE A 10 14.75 3.67 -10.28
N PRO A 11 15.78 4.37 -9.77
CA PRO A 11 17.02 3.72 -9.34
C PRO A 11 16.73 2.63 -8.29
N THR A 12 17.57 1.62 -8.19
CA THR A 12 17.52 0.62 -7.11
C THR A 12 17.73 1.27 -5.74
N ARG A 13 17.48 0.51 -4.67
CA ARG A 13 17.57 1.00 -3.28
C ARG A 13 18.35 0.01 -2.43
N ASN A 14 19.03 0.53 -1.42
CA ASN A 14 19.72 -0.28 -0.41
C ASN A 14 18.74 -1.24 0.26
N ALA A 15 19.18 -2.47 0.47
CA ALA A 15 18.49 -3.47 1.26
C ALA A 15 18.57 -3.06 2.75
N TYR A 16 17.69 -2.15 3.15
CA TYR A 16 17.79 -1.45 4.43
C TYR A 16 17.67 -2.39 5.64
N TYR A 17 16.84 -3.42 5.55
CA TYR A 17 16.60 -4.33 6.66
C TYR A 17 17.69 -5.41 6.75
N PRO A 18 18.22 -5.70 7.96
CA PRO A 18 19.12 -6.84 8.16
C PRO A 18 18.53 -8.15 7.58
N GLY A 19 19.35 -8.90 6.85
CA GLY A 19 18.95 -10.15 6.18
C GLY A 19 18.01 -9.96 4.98
N ALA A 20 17.80 -8.73 4.48
CA ALA A 20 16.94 -8.50 3.31
C ALA A 20 17.44 -9.22 2.06
N GLU A 21 18.76 -9.25 1.84
CA GLU A 21 19.36 -9.99 0.74
C GLU A 21 19.15 -11.50 0.88
N ASP A 22 19.38 -12.07 2.06
CA ASP A 22 19.16 -13.50 2.31
C ASP A 22 17.70 -13.90 2.08
N ARG A 23 16.74 -13.10 2.58
CA ARG A 23 15.30 -13.31 2.34
C ARG A 23 14.96 -13.19 0.87
N TRP A 24 15.48 -12.18 0.18
CA TRP A 24 15.28 -12.01 -1.26
C TRP A 24 15.81 -13.22 -2.04
N GLN A 25 17.01 -13.71 -1.72
CA GLN A 25 17.57 -14.91 -2.34
C GLN A 25 16.70 -16.15 -2.06
N ALA A 26 16.24 -16.34 -0.81
CA ALA A 26 15.38 -17.45 -0.44
C ALA A 26 14.03 -17.45 -1.19
N ILE A 27 13.39 -16.27 -1.28
CA ILE A 27 12.12 -16.08 -1.98
C ILE A 27 12.27 -16.29 -3.48
N THR A 28 13.37 -15.84 -4.07
CA THR A 28 13.57 -15.90 -5.53
C THR A 28 14.13 -17.24 -6.02
N LYS A 29 14.71 -18.04 -5.12
CA LYS A 29 15.29 -19.34 -5.44
C LYS A 29 14.27 -20.28 -6.09
N ASN A 30 14.67 -20.91 -7.19
CA ASN A 30 13.89 -21.93 -7.92
C ASN A 30 12.54 -21.45 -8.51
N ARG A 31 12.33 -20.13 -8.64
CA ARG A 31 11.14 -19.57 -9.29
C ARG A 31 11.43 -19.23 -10.75
N ASN A 32 10.45 -19.49 -11.62
CA ASN A 32 10.50 -19.18 -13.05
C ASN A 32 9.65 -17.97 -13.45
N ASN A 33 8.78 -17.51 -12.55
CA ASN A 33 7.83 -16.40 -12.71
C ASN A 33 8.38 -15.09 -12.13
N ILE A 34 9.69 -14.83 -12.32
CA ILE A 34 10.37 -13.65 -11.78
C ILE A 34 10.78 -12.70 -12.89
N THR A 35 10.57 -11.41 -12.66
CA THR A 35 11.17 -10.33 -13.45
C THR A 35 11.92 -9.38 -12.52
N ASN A 36 13.24 -9.27 -12.70
CA ASN A 36 14.08 -8.31 -11.99
C ASN A 36 14.30 -7.07 -12.86
N ILE A 37 14.18 -5.89 -12.27
CA ILE A 37 14.29 -4.60 -12.95
C ILE A 37 15.26 -3.68 -12.21
N GLY A 38 16.11 -3.01 -13.00
CA GLY A 38 17.17 -2.13 -12.49
C GLY A 38 18.50 -2.85 -12.31
N THR A 39 19.57 -2.08 -12.18
CA THR A 39 20.95 -2.57 -12.00
C THR A 39 21.40 -2.21 -10.58
N PRO A 40 21.36 -3.15 -9.62
CA PRO A 40 21.71 -2.85 -8.24
C PRO A 40 23.21 -2.58 -8.08
N ASN A 41 23.55 -1.59 -7.25
CA ASN A 41 24.90 -1.43 -6.70
C ASN A 41 25.14 -2.39 -5.51
N ALA A 42 26.32 -2.32 -4.89
CA ALA A 42 26.61 -3.05 -3.66
C ALA A 42 25.59 -2.71 -2.56
N ASN A 43 25.04 -3.75 -1.92
CA ASN A 43 23.98 -3.68 -0.89
C ASN A 43 22.60 -3.21 -1.39
N GLU A 44 22.38 -3.08 -2.70
CA GLU A 44 21.06 -2.79 -3.27
C GLU A 44 20.41 -4.07 -3.79
N LEU A 45 19.07 -4.05 -3.85
CA LEU A 45 18.30 -5.10 -4.50
C LEU A 45 17.59 -4.56 -5.75
N PRO A 46 17.44 -5.39 -6.80
CA PRO A 46 16.60 -5.02 -7.94
C PRO A 46 15.13 -4.90 -7.52
N TRP A 47 14.32 -4.23 -8.33
CA TRP A 47 12.87 -4.32 -8.22
C TRP A 47 12.44 -5.69 -8.72
N THR A 48 11.95 -6.54 -7.83
CA THR A 48 11.62 -7.94 -8.15
C THR A 48 10.12 -8.12 -8.22
N PHE A 49 9.62 -8.51 -9.40
CA PHE A 49 8.23 -8.87 -9.62
C PHE A 49 8.10 -10.38 -9.66
N ILE A 50 7.16 -10.92 -8.88
CA ILE A 50 6.82 -12.34 -8.86
C ILE A 50 5.35 -12.47 -9.22
N THR A 51 5.07 -12.89 -10.45
CA THR A 51 3.71 -12.87 -11.00
C THR A 51 3.04 -14.23 -10.96
N ASP A 52 1.72 -14.26 -11.12
CA ASP A 52 0.97 -15.50 -11.30
C ASP A 52 1.18 -16.52 -10.17
N LEU A 53 1.26 -16.04 -8.93
CA LEU A 53 1.25 -16.92 -7.76
C LEU A 53 -0.04 -17.74 -7.76
N ASN A 54 0.08 -19.02 -7.42
CA ASN A 54 -1.08 -19.90 -7.31
C ASN A 54 -1.85 -19.56 -6.00
N PRO A 55 -3.11 -19.08 -6.07
CA PRO A 55 -3.90 -18.77 -4.87
C PRO A 55 -4.15 -19.99 -3.98
N ASP A 56 -4.09 -21.21 -4.52
CA ASP A 56 -4.32 -22.45 -3.77
C ASP A 56 -3.07 -23.01 -3.10
N ASN A 57 -1.89 -22.42 -3.34
CA ASN A 57 -0.66 -22.84 -2.69
C ASN A 57 -0.59 -22.31 -1.24
N SER A 58 -1.01 -23.11 -0.26
CA SER A 58 -0.92 -22.74 1.16
C SER A 58 0.52 -22.56 1.66
N ASN A 59 1.50 -23.15 0.98
CA ASN A 59 2.92 -23.08 1.35
C ASN A 59 3.66 -21.94 0.64
N GLU A 60 2.94 -21.04 -0.05
CA GLU A 60 3.56 -19.85 -0.65
C GLU A 60 4.05 -18.90 0.44
N THR A 61 5.37 -18.73 0.55
CA THR A 61 6.01 -17.89 1.57
C THR A 61 5.48 -16.45 1.55
N LEU A 62 5.23 -15.88 0.38
CA LEU A 62 4.73 -14.50 0.24
C LEU A 62 3.27 -14.32 0.70
N PHE A 63 2.55 -15.40 1.00
CA PHE A 63 1.24 -15.33 1.63
C PHE A 63 1.34 -15.38 3.17
N ASN A 64 2.46 -15.84 3.71
CA ASN A 64 2.59 -16.12 5.15
C ASN A 64 3.58 -15.21 5.87
N GLU A 65 4.46 -14.51 5.13
CA GLU A 65 5.51 -13.69 5.71
C GLU A 65 5.75 -12.41 4.91
N GLU A 66 6.04 -11.31 5.62
CA GLU A 66 6.47 -10.07 4.99
C GLU A 66 7.95 -10.16 4.58
N PRO A 67 8.31 -9.89 3.30
CA PRO A 67 9.65 -10.13 2.81
C PRO A 67 10.68 -9.08 3.26
N PHE A 68 10.25 -7.89 3.69
CA PHE A 68 11.11 -6.75 4.07
C PHE A 68 12.23 -6.46 3.06
N CYS A 69 11.91 -6.54 1.77
CA CYS A 69 12.82 -6.24 0.65
C CYS A 69 12.02 -5.82 -0.60
N SER A 70 12.72 -5.49 -1.70
CA SER A 70 12.16 -4.91 -2.94
C SER A 70 11.36 -5.91 -3.81
N VAL A 71 10.35 -6.55 -3.23
CA VAL A 71 9.51 -7.57 -3.90
C VAL A 71 8.08 -7.07 -4.08
N ILE A 72 7.54 -7.24 -5.27
CA ILE A 72 6.11 -7.08 -5.59
C ILE A 72 5.59 -8.43 -6.10
N ALA A 73 4.61 -8.97 -5.38
CA ALA A 73 3.98 -10.24 -5.71
C ALA A 73 2.56 -10.02 -6.26
N SER A 74 2.13 -10.81 -7.23
CA SER A 74 0.76 -10.74 -7.75
C SER A 74 0.12 -12.12 -7.86
N VAL A 75 -1.16 -12.18 -7.50
CA VAL A 75 -2.05 -13.34 -7.65
C VAL A 75 -3.23 -12.91 -8.52
N GLN A 76 -3.68 -13.78 -9.42
CA GLN A 76 -4.90 -13.58 -10.20
C GLN A 76 -6.02 -14.41 -9.57
N ILE A 77 -7.14 -13.77 -9.22
CA ILE A 77 -8.25 -14.39 -8.50
C ILE A 77 -9.60 -13.85 -8.98
N GLY A 78 -10.66 -14.63 -8.79
CA GLY A 78 -12.01 -14.29 -9.25
C GLY A 78 -12.13 -14.29 -10.77
N SER A 79 -12.94 -13.39 -11.31
CA SER A 79 -13.20 -13.29 -12.75
C SER A 79 -13.17 -11.83 -13.23
N ALA A 80 -13.46 -11.62 -14.51
CA ALA A 80 -13.63 -10.29 -15.08
C ALA A 80 -14.86 -9.53 -14.51
N SER A 81 -15.76 -10.22 -13.79
CA SER A 81 -16.87 -9.58 -13.07
C SER A 81 -16.35 -8.83 -11.85
N PRO A 82 -16.54 -7.49 -11.74
CA PRO A 82 -16.11 -6.73 -10.58
C PRO A 82 -16.70 -7.24 -9.26
N VAL A 83 -17.94 -7.74 -9.31
CA VAL A 83 -18.65 -8.27 -8.14
C VAL A 83 -17.99 -9.56 -7.64
N GLU A 84 -17.75 -10.51 -8.54
CA GLU A 84 -17.13 -11.79 -8.20
C GLU A 84 -15.67 -11.60 -7.78
N PHE A 85 -14.94 -10.73 -8.49
CA PHE A 85 -13.58 -10.35 -8.14
C PHE A 85 -13.51 -9.78 -6.73
N LEU A 86 -14.34 -8.80 -6.38
CA LEU A 86 -14.32 -8.18 -5.05
C LEU A 86 -14.65 -9.18 -3.94
N GLN A 87 -15.62 -10.06 -4.16
CA GLN A 87 -15.98 -11.10 -3.19
C GLN A 87 -14.81 -12.08 -2.98
N THR A 88 -14.29 -12.64 -4.07
CA THR A 88 -13.20 -13.62 -4.03
C THR A 88 -11.92 -13.00 -3.47
N ALA A 89 -11.60 -11.77 -3.87
CA ALA A 89 -10.43 -11.06 -3.39
C ALA A 89 -10.51 -10.74 -1.91
N THR A 90 -11.65 -10.26 -1.43
CA THR A 90 -11.85 -9.97 0.00
C THR A 90 -11.72 -11.23 0.85
N GLU A 91 -12.30 -12.34 0.41
CA GLU A 91 -12.18 -13.63 1.09
C GLU A 91 -10.73 -14.14 1.08
N PHE A 92 -10.05 -14.06 -0.06
CA PHE A 92 -8.66 -14.46 -0.21
C PHE A 92 -7.75 -13.67 0.75
N VAL A 93 -7.78 -12.33 0.69
CA VAL A 93 -6.85 -11.53 1.49
C VAL A 93 -7.11 -11.67 2.99
N ASN A 94 -8.37 -11.80 3.42
CA ASN A 94 -8.72 -11.97 4.82
C ASN A 94 -8.32 -13.32 5.42
N ASN A 95 -8.26 -14.37 4.61
CA ASN A 95 -8.11 -15.75 5.10
C ASN A 95 -6.81 -16.43 4.67
N ARG A 96 -6.11 -15.90 3.65
CA ARG A 96 -4.91 -16.51 3.07
C ARG A 96 -3.65 -15.68 3.26
N LEU A 97 -3.77 -14.36 3.46
CA LEU A 97 -2.61 -13.50 3.65
C LEU A 97 -2.38 -13.24 5.14
N TRP A 98 -1.13 -13.40 5.56
CA TRP A 98 -0.65 -12.97 6.87
C TRP A 98 -0.46 -11.45 6.90
N GLY A 99 -0.85 -10.82 8.00
CA GLY A 99 -0.78 -9.38 8.18
C GLY A 99 -2.13 -8.69 7.97
N THR A 100 -2.42 -7.74 8.86
CA THR A 100 -3.71 -7.03 8.95
C THR A 100 -3.53 -5.51 9.02
N LEU A 101 -2.33 -5.01 8.70
CA LEU A 101 -2.02 -3.59 8.76
C LEU A 101 -2.87 -2.80 7.77
N ASN A 102 -2.75 -3.13 6.49
CA ASN A 102 -3.38 -2.33 5.46
C ASN A 102 -3.78 -3.07 4.18
N ALA A 103 -4.77 -2.50 3.50
CA ALA A 103 -5.17 -2.87 2.14
C ALA A 103 -5.43 -1.61 1.30
N THR A 104 -5.02 -1.64 0.03
CA THR A 104 -5.32 -0.58 -0.95
C THR A 104 -6.24 -1.15 -2.04
N LEU A 105 -7.40 -0.54 -2.24
CA LEU A 105 -8.29 -0.83 -3.37
C LEU A 105 -8.07 0.21 -4.47
N ILE A 106 -7.87 -0.25 -5.69
CA ILE A 106 -7.78 0.60 -6.88
C ILE A 106 -8.99 0.34 -7.77
N VAL A 107 -9.77 1.38 -8.05
CA VAL A 107 -11.03 1.28 -8.79
C VAL A 107 -11.27 2.53 -9.66
N HIS A 108 -11.66 2.31 -10.91
CA HIS A 108 -12.02 3.39 -11.81
C HIS A 108 -13.39 3.98 -11.44
N PRO A 109 -13.58 5.31 -11.36
CA PRO A 109 -14.88 5.91 -10.99
C PRO A 109 -16.05 5.50 -11.88
N LYS A 110 -15.79 5.18 -13.15
CA LYS A 110 -16.80 4.62 -14.06
C LYS A 110 -17.34 3.27 -13.60
N THR A 111 -16.50 2.41 -13.00
CA THR A 111 -16.90 1.10 -12.46
C THR A 111 -17.88 1.26 -11.30
N LEU A 112 -17.69 2.28 -10.46
CA LEU A 112 -18.57 2.58 -9.32
C LEU A 112 -19.88 3.28 -9.71
N LYS A 113 -20.11 3.60 -10.99
CA LYS A 113 -21.41 4.11 -11.45
C LYS A 113 -22.47 3.01 -11.48
N ASP A 114 -22.06 1.75 -11.63
CA ASP A 114 -22.97 0.62 -11.50
C ASP A 114 -23.33 0.40 -10.03
N ALA A 115 -24.63 0.45 -9.72
CA ALA A 115 -25.13 0.41 -8.34
C ALA A 115 -24.81 -0.92 -7.63
N ASN A 116 -24.85 -2.03 -8.37
CA ASN A 116 -24.53 -3.34 -7.82
C ASN A 116 -23.05 -3.44 -7.46
N THR A 117 -22.18 -3.04 -8.40
CA THR A 117 -20.73 -3.00 -8.17
C THR A 117 -20.36 -2.07 -7.03
N ASN A 118 -20.96 -0.88 -6.95
CA ASN A 118 -20.73 0.05 -5.84
C ASN A 118 -21.16 -0.54 -4.49
N THR A 119 -22.31 -1.22 -4.44
CA THR A 119 -22.79 -1.90 -3.23
C THR A 119 -21.82 -2.97 -2.76
N VAL A 120 -21.31 -3.79 -3.68
CA VAL A 120 -20.34 -4.84 -3.37
C VAL A 120 -18.98 -4.26 -2.99
N PHE A 121 -18.58 -3.13 -3.59
CA PHE A 121 -17.36 -2.41 -3.25
C PHE A 121 -17.40 -1.86 -1.82
N GLU A 122 -18.49 -1.21 -1.41
CA GLU A 122 -18.67 -0.73 -0.04
C GLU A 122 -18.72 -1.90 0.96
N ARG A 123 -19.34 -3.01 0.58
CA ARG A 123 -19.33 -4.23 1.37
C ARG A 123 -17.91 -4.79 1.54
N ALA A 124 -17.12 -4.82 0.48
CA ALA A 124 -15.73 -5.27 0.53
C ALA A 124 -14.91 -4.42 1.51
N ILE A 125 -15.02 -3.09 1.45
CA ILE A 125 -14.35 -2.18 2.40
C ILE A 125 -14.75 -2.47 3.85
N SER A 126 -16.03 -2.74 4.10
CA SER A 126 -16.51 -3.11 5.44
C SER A 126 -15.95 -4.47 5.91
N GLN A 127 -15.91 -5.46 5.02
CA GLN A 127 -15.51 -6.84 5.31
C GLN A 127 -13.99 -7.06 5.38
N LEU A 128 -13.19 -6.18 4.77
CA LEU A 128 -11.73 -6.26 4.84
C LEU A 128 -11.26 -6.14 6.29
N LYS A 129 -10.52 -7.15 6.75
CA LYS A 129 -9.95 -7.24 8.09
C LYS A 129 -8.58 -6.56 8.16
N TYR A 130 -8.53 -5.31 7.70
CA TYR A 130 -7.35 -4.46 7.71
C TYR A 130 -7.62 -3.15 8.46
N GLY A 131 -6.68 -2.72 9.31
CA GLY A 131 -6.89 -1.55 10.17
C GLY A 131 -6.70 -0.21 9.44
N ALA A 132 -5.98 -0.20 8.32
CA ALA A 132 -5.88 0.95 7.42
C ALA A 132 -6.28 0.56 6.00
N ILE A 133 -7.26 1.24 5.42
CA ILE A 133 -7.72 1.00 4.06
C ILE A 133 -7.59 2.29 3.25
N THR A 134 -7.02 2.19 2.06
CA THR A 134 -7.09 3.27 1.07
C THR A 134 -7.88 2.89 -0.16
N VAL A 135 -8.61 3.85 -0.71
CA VAL A 135 -9.20 3.77 -2.04
C VAL A 135 -8.47 4.74 -2.95
N ASN A 136 -7.91 4.22 -4.04
CA ASN A 136 -7.28 4.98 -5.12
C ASN A 136 -6.06 5.83 -4.69
N THR A 137 -5.43 5.50 -3.57
CA THR A 137 -4.28 6.26 -3.09
C THR A 137 -3.26 5.40 -2.35
N PHE A 138 -2.02 5.87 -2.34
CA PHE A 138 -0.93 5.20 -1.63
C PHE A 138 -1.21 5.17 -0.13
N ILE A 139 -1.15 3.98 0.46
CA ILE A 139 -1.49 3.76 1.86
C ILE A 139 -0.69 4.64 2.84
N GLY A 140 0.59 4.93 2.54
CA GLY A 140 1.42 5.77 3.40
C GLY A 140 0.87 7.18 3.61
N LEU A 141 0.00 7.69 2.72
CA LEU A 141 -0.67 8.97 2.94
C LEU A 141 -1.67 8.92 4.08
N LEU A 142 -2.31 7.78 4.35
CA LEU A 142 -3.20 7.62 5.49
C LEU A 142 -2.41 7.83 6.79
N PHE A 143 -1.21 7.23 6.90
CA PHE A 143 -0.30 7.45 8.02
C PHE A 143 0.03 8.94 8.21
N CYS A 144 0.34 9.65 7.11
CA CYS A 144 0.67 11.08 7.14
C CYS A 144 -0.48 12.00 7.55
N THR A 145 -1.74 11.54 7.53
CA THR A 145 -2.87 12.39 7.96
C THR A 145 -2.95 12.54 9.49
N GLY A 146 -2.22 11.72 10.25
CA GLY A 146 -2.39 11.63 11.70
C GLY A 146 -3.69 10.93 12.13
N ALA A 147 -4.39 10.28 11.19
CA ALA A 147 -5.48 9.39 11.53
C ALA A 147 -4.95 8.10 12.18
N PRO A 148 -5.76 7.42 13.02
CA PRO A 148 -5.37 6.16 13.63
C PRO A 148 -4.80 5.15 12.62
N TRP A 149 -3.65 4.56 12.95
CA TRP A 149 -2.95 3.60 12.09
C TRP A 149 -2.57 2.36 12.89
N GLY A 150 -3.02 1.19 12.45
CA GLY A 150 -2.87 -0.03 13.23
C GLY A 150 -3.42 -1.26 12.52
N ALA A 151 -3.26 -2.41 13.18
CA ALA A 151 -3.87 -3.67 12.76
C ALA A 151 -5.39 -3.64 12.94
N TYR A 152 -6.13 -4.38 12.12
CA TYR A 152 -7.57 -4.53 12.28
C TYR A 152 -7.91 -5.11 13.64
N SER A 153 -8.75 -4.45 14.45
CA SER A 153 -9.01 -4.84 15.85
C SER A 153 -10.24 -5.76 16.04
N ASN A 154 -10.99 -6.07 14.98
CA ASN A 154 -12.31 -6.72 15.08
C ASN A 154 -13.28 -6.02 16.07
N GLY A 155 -13.13 -4.70 16.24
CA GLY A 155 -13.99 -3.87 17.11
C GLY A 155 -13.70 -4.05 18.60
N SER A 156 -12.69 -4.84 18.95
CA SER A 156 -12.25 -5.06 20.32
C SER A 156 -11.28 -3.96 20.74
N ALA A 157 -11.47 -3.41 21.95
CA ALA A 157 -10.47 -2.54 22.60
C ALA A 157 -9.15 -3.28 22.88
N TYR A 158 -9.19 -4.61 22.84
CA TYR A 158 -8.05 -5.49 22.97
C TYR A 158 -7.68 -6.10 21.63
N ALA A 159 -6.41 -6.39 21.53
CA ALA A 159 -5.78 -7.27 20.58
C ALA A 159 -6.64 -8.07 19.59
N SER A 160 -6.50 -7.83 18.28
CA SER A 160 -6.98 -8.78 17.26
C SER A 160 -6.03 -9.94 17.03
N SER A 161 -4.76 -9.71 17.33
CA SER A 161 -3.66 -10.63 17.14
C SER A 161 -3.20 -11.16 18.50
N SER A 162 -2.90 -12.44 18.62
CA SER A 162 -2.39 -12.97 19.90
C SER A 162 -0.91 -12.62 20.09
N ALA A 163 -0.37 -12.73 21.30
CA ALA A 163 1.08 -12.58 21.50
C ALA A 163 1.90 -13.61 20.69
N ASN A 164 1.30 -14.77 20.38
CA ASN A 164 1.92 -15.84 19.60
C ASN A 164 1.66 -15.71 18.08
N ASP A 165 0.79 -14.79 17.67
CA ASP A 165 0.51 -14.47 16.27
C ASP A 165 0.15 -12.98 16.18
N ILE A 166 1.18 -12.14 16.31
CA ILE A 166 1.02 -10.68 16.41
C ILE A 166 0.61 -10.04 15.07
N GLN A 167 0.92 -10.71 13.96
CA GLN A 167 0.72 -10.19 12.62
C GLN A 167 1.27 -8.77 12.45
N SER A 168 0.38 -7.78 12.35
CA SER A 168 0.71 -6.37 12.17
C SER A 168 0.64 -5.53 13.46
N GLY A 169 0.54 -6.15 14.63
CA GLY A 169 0.48 -5.48 15.93
C GLY A 169 -0.89 -5.54 16.62
N ASN A 170 -0.99 -4.87 17.78
CA ASN A 170 -2.17 -4.85 18.64
C ASN A 170 -2.51 -3.43 19.10
N GLY A 171 -3.07 -2.63 18.19
CA GLY A 171 -3.54 -1.30 18.51
C GLY A 171 -3.25 -0.30 17.40
N PHE A 172 -3.57 0.96 17.69
CA PHE A 172 -3.44 2.06 16.75
C PHE A 172 -2.50 3.13 17.30
N VAL A 173 -1.48 3.48 16.51
CA VAL A 173 -0.79 4.76 16.69
C VAL A 173 -1.68 5.88 16.16
N HIS A 174 -1.37 7.13 16.52
CA HIS A 174 -2.13 8.33 16.12
C HIS A 174 -3.60 8.41 16.60
N ASN A 175 -4.10 7.49 17.43
CA ASN A 175 -5.42 7.60 18.08
C ASN A 175 -5.40 8.58 19.27
N THR A 176 -4.98 9.83 19.03
CA THR A 176 -4.85 10.87 20.06
C THR A 176 -6.19 11.27 20.66
N ALA A 177 -7.28 11.10 19.93
CA ALA A 177 -8.66 11.31 20.39
C ALA A 177 -9.19 10.16 21.28
N MET A 178 -8.43 9.08 21.45
CA MET A 178 -8.83 7.89 22.23
C MET A 178 -10.18 7.32 21.79
N LEU A 179 -10.40 7.21 20.47
CA LEU A 179 -11.61 6.60 19.93
C LEU A 179 -11.71 5.15 20.38
N GLU A 180 -12.85 4.78 20.96
CA GLU A 180 -13.18 3.41 21.35
C GLU A 180 -13.84 2.65 20.19
N GLY A 181 -13.70 1.32 20.19
CA GLY A 181 -14.33 0.46 19.18
C GLY A 181 -13.81 0.69 17.75
N LEU A 182 -12.63 1.31 17.60
CA LEU A 182 -12.04 1.57 16.29
C LEU A 182 -11.66 0.24 15.62
N GLU A 183 -12.37 -0.09 14.54
CA GLU A 183 -12.04 -1.25 13.70
C GLU A 183 -10.95 -0.97 12.67
N LYS A 184 -11.12 0.14 11.94
CA LYS A 184 -10.30 0.52 10.80
C LYS A 184 -10.51 1.98 10.41
N VAL A 185 -9.55 2.55 9.70
CA VAL A 185 -9.63 3.87 9.06
C VAL A 185 -9.66 3.70 7.54
N VAL A 186 -10.56 4.42 6.86
CA VAL A 186 -10.66 4.40 5.40
C VAL A 186 -10.35 5.78 4.84
N LEU A 187 -9.27 5.90 4.06
CA LEU A 187 -8.93 7.12 3.30
C LEU A 187 -9.29 6.93 1.83
N ARG A 188 -10.06 7.86 1.26
CA ARG A 188 -10.44 7.83 -0.16
C ARG A 188 -9.85 9.01 -0.90
N ALA A 189 -9.33 8.78 -2.09
CA ALA A 189 -8.88 9.83 -2.99
C ALA A 189 -9.32 9.59 -4.45
N PRO A 190 -9.20 10.59 -5.34
CA PRO A 190 -9.36 10.39 -6.77
C PRO A 190 -8.30 9.43 -7.33
N LEU A 191 -8.66 8.64 -8.36
CA LEU A 191 -7.72 7.75 -9.05
C LEU A 191 -6.55 8.50 -9.72
N MET A 192 -6.83 9.72 -10.19
CA MET A 192 -5.84 10.59 -10.83
C MET A 192 -5.84 11.93 -10.11
N VAL A 193 -4.64 12.43 -9.78
CA VAL A 193 -4.44 13.68 -9.04
C VAL A 193 -3.65 14.66 -9.89
N PHE A 194 -4.08 15.92 -9.89
CA PHE A 194 -3.37 17.03 -10.52
C PHE A 194 -3.30 18.22 -9.55
N PRO A 195 -2.15 18.89 -9.39
CA PRO A 195 -0.86 18.59 -10.02
C PRO A 195 -0.26 17.26 -9.57
N LYS A 196 0.78 16.79 -10.27
CA LYS A 196 1.47 15.55 -9.93
C LYS A 196 1.91 15.61 -8.45
N PRO A 197 1.69 14.57 -7.64
CA PRO A 197 2.09 14.62 -6.25
C PRO A 197 3.60 14.63 -6.02
N ALA A 198 4.07 15.40 -5.05
CA ALA A 198 5.49 15.57 -4.75
C ALA A 198 6.16 14.31 -4.17
N TRP A 199 5.38 13.36 -3.66
CA TRP A 199 5.88 12.06 -3.17
C TRP A 199 6.06 11.02 -4.29
N PHE A 200 5.74 11.35 -5.55
CA PHE A 200 6.05 10.45 -6.66
C PHE A 200 7.52 10.57 -7.03
N ASN A 201 8.23 9.44 -7.13
CA ASN A 201 9.65 9.42 -7.54
C ASN A 201 9.89 10.10 -8.89
N SER A 202 8.89 10.12 -9.77
CA SER A 202 8.98 10.75 -11.08
C SER A 202 8.64 12.25 -11.10
N HIS A 203 8.36 12.88 -9.95
CA HIS A 203 8.07 14.31 -9.86
C HIS A 203 9.37 15.13 -9.90
N LYS A 204 9.62 15.82 -11.02
CA LYS A 204 10.93 16.47 -11.29
C LYS A 204 11.31 17.57 -10.29
N LYS A 205 10.31 18.23 -9.70
CA LYS A 205 10.48 19.28 -8.69
C LYS A 205 10.13 18.86 -7.26
N ALA A 206 10.11 17.55 -6.97
CA ALA A 206 9.68 17.02 -5.66
C ALA A 206 10.36 17.74 -4.50
N LYS A 207 11.71 17.79 -4.52
CA LYS A 207 12.52 18.49 -3.53
C LYS A 207 12.13 19.96 -3.36
N ALA A 208 11.89 20.68 -4.46
CA ALA A 208 11.52 22.09 -4.39
C ALA A 208 10.13 22.29 -3.78
N VAL A 209 9.17 21.42 -4.12
CA VAL A 209 7.83 21.43 -3.52
C VAL A 209 7.92 21.11 -2.03
N THR A 210 8.59 20.03 -1.66
CA THR A 210 8.68 19.59 -0.25
C THR A 210 9.44 20.60 0.61
N THR A 211 10.53 21.21 0.15
CA THR A 211 11.22 22.27 0.89
C THR A 211 10.32 23.48 1.15
N LYS A 212 9.48 23.85 0.18
CA LYS A 212 8.52 24.96 0.38
C LYS A 212 7.38 24.59 1.30
N LEU A 213 6.91 23.34 1.27
CA LEU A 213 5.92 22.82 2.21
C LEU A 213 6.47 22.82 3.64
N VAL A 214 7.70 22.35 3.86
CA VAL A 214 8.35 22.42 5.18
C VAL A 214 8.42 23.86 5.69
N ALA A 215 8.84 24.81 4.86
CA ALA A 215 8.86 26.22 5.25
C ALA A 215 7.46 26.77 5.58
N MET A 216 6.39 26.25 4.96
CA MET A 216 5.00 26.62 5.28
C MET A 216 4.58 26.06 6.64
N GLU A 217 4.89 24.79 6.93
CA GLU A 217 4.60 24.16 8.23
C GLU A 217 5.39 24.80 9.38
N GLU A 218 6.65 25.19 9.15
CA GLU A 218 7.48 25.87 10.16
C GLU A 218 6.91 27.24 10.55
N ASN A 219 6.37 27.99 9.58
CA ASN A 219 5.87 29.35 9.79
C ASN A 219 4.73 29.62 8.79
N ALA A 220 3.49 29.33 9.17
CA ALA A 220 2.34 29.43 8.29
C ALA A 220 2.15 30.84 7.72
N SER A 221 2.12 30.96 6.39
CA SER A 221 1.90 32.24 5.71
C SER A 221 1.33 32.04 4.30
N TRP A 222 0.21 32.70 4.00
CA TRP A 222 -0.41 32.68 2.67
C TRP A 222 0.52 33.17 1.56
N ALA A 223 1.51 34.01 1.88
CA ALA A 223 2.51 34.47 0.91
C ALA A 223 3.38 33.33 0.35
N LYS A 224 3.46 32.18 1.03
CA LYS A 224 4.23 31.00 0.58
C LYS A 224 3.48 30.14 -0.43
N VAL A 225 2.14 30.21 -0.46
CA VAL A 225 1.28 29.35 -1.28
C VAL A 225 1.55 29.48 -2.78
N PRO A 226 1.67 30.68 -3.38
CA PRO A 226 1.92 30.80 -4.82
C PRO A 226 3.20 30.09 -5.26
N GLY A 227 4.26 30.16 -4.45
CA GLY A 227 5.53 29.50 -4.74
C GLY A 227 5.45 27.96 -4.66
N ILE A 228 4.61 27.42 -3.77
CA ILE A 228 4.34 25.98 -3.66
C ILE A 228 3.58 25.51 -4.90
N VAL A 229 2.48 26.20 -5.24
CA VAL A 229 1.64 25.87 -6.40
C VAL A 229 2.48 25.90 -7.69
N MET A 230 3.27 26.96 -7.91
CA MET A 230 4.10 27.06 -9.10
C MET A 230 5.13 25.93 -9.21
N ALA A 231 5.72 25.50 -8.10
CA ALA A 231 6.64 24.37 -8.09
C ALA A 231 5.93 23.02 -8.34
N ALA A 232 4.72 22.84 -7.78
CA ALA A 232 3.93 21.61 -7.96
C ALA A 232 3.46 21.43 -9.41
N MET A 233 3.16 22.52 -10.11
CA MET A 233 2.77 22.51 -11.52
C MET A 233 3.93 22.12 -12.48
N GLN A 234 5.16 22.04 -11.99
CA GLN A 234 6.37 21.71 -12.76
C GLN A 234 6.86 20.26 -12.55
N GLY A 235 5.99 19.40 -12.01
CA GLY A 235 6.27 18.00 -11.69
C GLY A 235 6.44 17.06 -12.87
#